data_AF-A0A8S1B9B7-F1
#
_entry.id   AF-A0A8S1B9B7-F1
#
_cell.length_a   1.000
_cell.length_b   1.000
_cell.length_c   1.000
_cell.angle_alpha   90.00
_cell.angle_beta   90.00
_cell.angle_gamma   90.00
#
_symmetry.space_group_name_H-M   'P 1'
#
loop_
_entity.id
_entity.type
_entity.pdbx_description
1 polymer ?
#
loop_
_entity_poly.entity_id
_entity_poly.type
_entity_poly.pdbx_seq_one_letter_code
_entity_poly.pdbx_strand_id
1 'polypeptide(L)'
;MDTHKLSLHICNSIKQYIIDLESVSQTVRTQYEKRNNLKTRLALNLGLQTKLKIVTLLLLLMSQNSNCNGFGSRNSMLRTRVIGTRYGKLQGVILPMDQHKYLKPVEAYLGVPYATPPTGSNRFAPTRAPAPWDDVKTVDQMGPVCPQRLPDISNETLVLERMPKGRLEYLRRLLPRLKNQSEDCLYMNIYTPVQGNDFEL
;
A
#
# COMPACT_ATOMS: atom_id res chain seq x y z
N MET A 1 22.45 -28.50 -10.73
CA MET A 1 23.28 -27.76 -11.70
C MET A 1 22.41 -26.67 -12.31
N ASP A 2 22.65 -25.46 -11.82
CA ASP A 2 22.54 -24.14 -12.45
C ASP A 2 21.30 -23.75 -13.28
N THR A 3 20.39 -23.01 -12.65
CA THR A 3 19.46 -22.10 -13.33
C THR A 3 19.34 -20.74 -12.64
N HIS A 4 20.45 -20.08 -12.33
CA HIS A 4 20.46 -18.62 -12.18
C HIS A 4 21.77 -18.03 -12.69
N LYS A 5 21.92 -17.96 -14.01
CA LYS A 5 22.88 -17.06 -14.65
C LYS A 5 22.09 -16.13 -15.56
N LEU A 6 21.80 -14.93 -15.07
CA LEU A 6 21.44 -13.81 -15.95
C LEU A 6 22.62 -13.60 -16.91
N SER A 7 22.33 -13.47 -18.21
CA SER A 7 23.32 -13.24 -19.26
C SER A 7 24.26 -12.08 -18.90
N LEU A 8 25.57 -12.22 -19.18
CA LEU A 8 26.61 -11.20 -18.94
C LEU A 8 26.24 -9.82 -19.51
N HIS A 9 25.43 -9.80 -20.60
CA HIS A 9 24.92 -8.57 -21.19
C HIS A 9 23.95 -7.81 -20.27
N ILE A 10 23.13 -8.54 -19.50
CA ILE A 10 22.17 -7.96 -18.55
C ILE A 10 22.92 -7.40 -17.33
N CYS A 11 23.96 -8.09 -16.86
CA CYS A 11 24.79 -7.63 -15.76
C CYS A 11 25.57 -6.34 -16.11
N ASN A 12 26.09 -6.24 -17.34
CA ASN A 12 26.77 -5.05 -17.84
C ASN A 12 25.79 -3.87 -18.05
N SER A 13 24.55 -4.14 -18.49
CA SER A 13 23.52 -3.10 -18.62
C SER A 13 23.06 -2.55 -17.27
N ILE A 14 22.96 -3.40 -16.24
CA ILE A 14 22.62 -2.98 -14.87
C ILE A 14 23.76 -2.15 -14.27
N LYS A 15 25.03 -2.52 -14.50
CA LYS A 15 26.17 -1.71 -14.06
C LYS A 15 26.21 -0.32 -14.71
N GLN A 16 25.94 -0.23 -16.01
CA GLN A 16 25.88 1.06 -16.71
C GLN A 16 24.74 1.93 -16.17
N TYR A 17 23.58 1.33 -15.90
CA TYR A 17 22.43 2.02 -15.34
C TYR A 17 22.68 2.56 -13.91
N ILE A 18 23.40 1.81 -13.07
CA ILE A 18 23.76 2.25 -11.71
C ILE A 18 24.79 3.39 -11.73
N ILE A 19 25.78 3.33 -12.64
CA ILE A 19 26.77 4.41 -12.83
C ILE A 19 26.07 5.70 -13.31
N ASP A 20 25.08 5.58 -14.21
CA ASP A 20 24.30 6.72 -14.67
C ASP A 20 23.47 7.34 -13.54
N LEU A 21 22.91 6.54 -12.62
CA LEU A 21 22.18 7.05 -11.44
C LEU A 21 23.06 7.85 -10.47
N GLU A 22 24.33 7.47 -10.27
CA GLU A 22 25.26 8.24 -9.44
C GLU A 22 25.67 9.57 -10.10
N SER A 23 25.87 9.57 -11.41
CA SER A 23 26.16 10.80 -12.17
C SER A 23 24.98 11.79 -12.18
N VAL A 24 23.74 11.27 -12.23
CA VAL A 24 22.51 12.06 -12.11
C VAL A 24 22.37 12.63 -10.70
N SER A 25 22.68 11.86 -9.66
CA SER A 25 22.64 12.31 -8.26
C SER A 25 23.63 13.47 -7.98
N GLN A 26 24.84 13.39 -8.54
CA GLN A 26 25.84 14.47 -8.44
C GLN A 26 25.46 15.72 -9.24
N THR A 27 24.85 15.53 -10.42
CA THR A 27 24.31 16.62 -11.24
C THR A 27 23.14 17.32 -10.53
N VAL A 28 22.26 16.56 -9.85
CA VAL A 28 21.16 17.14 -9.06
C VAL A 28 21.67 17.88 -7.83
N ARG A 29 22.70 17.37 -7.12
CA ARG A 29 23.33 18.08 -6.00
C ARG A 29 23.98 19.40 -6.42
N THR A 30 24.73 19.40 -7.54
CA THR A 30 25.35 20.63 -8.07
C THR A 30 24.31 21.65 -8.54
N GLN A 31 23.18 21.21 -9.10
CA GLN A 31 22.06 22.11 -9.45
C GLN A 31 21.34 22.67 -8.21
N TYR A 32 21.23 21.90 -7.12
CA TYR A 32 20.63 22.35 -5.87
C TYR A 32 21.51 23.38 -5.13
N GLU A 33 22.84 23.19 -5.13
CA GLU A 33 23.77 24.18 -4.59
C GLU A 33 23.83 25.47 -5.44
N LYS A 34 23.72 25.36 -6.77
CA LYS A 34 23.65 26.51 -7.68
C LYS A 34 22.34 27.31 -7.50
N ARG A 35 21.27 26.67 -7.02
CA ARG A 35 19.96 27.29 -6.74
C ARG A 35 19.93 28.09 -5.43
N ASN A 36 20.72 27.71 -4.42
CA ASN A 36 20.77 28.42 -3.14
C ASN A 36 21.58 29.73 -3.17
N ASN A 37 22.35 29.99 -4.23
CA ASN A 37 23.10 31.24 -4.43
C ASN A 37 22.47 32.21 -5.44
N LEU A 38 21.30 31.93 -6.01
CA LEU A 38 20.65 32.81 -6.99
C LEU A 38 19.18 33.09 -6.63
N LYS A 39 18.97 33.71 -5.46
CA LYS A 39 17.78 34.54 -5.21
C LYS A 39 17.91 35.84 -6.01
N THR A 40 17.77 35.76 -7.32
CA THR A 40 17.61 36.95 -8.17
C THR A 40 16.55 36.64 -9.21
N ARG A 41 15.43 37.36 -9.14
CA ARG A 41 14.34 37.29 -10.12
C ARG A 41 14.90 37.62 -11.50
N LEU A 42 14.95 36.65 -12.40
CA LEU A 42 15.17 36.86 -13.83
C LEU A 42 14.05 36.16 -14.59
N ALA A 43 13.03 36.94 -14.96
CA ALA A 43 12.14 36.55 -16.04
C ALA A 43 12.98 36.50 -17.32
N LEU A 44 13.41 35.30 -17.72
CA LEU A 44 14.09 35.10 -19.00
C LEU A 44 13.08 35.39 -20.11
N ASN A 45 13.18 36.57 -20.73
CA ASN A 45 12.49 36.90 -21.96
C ASN A 45 13.12 36.10 -23.12
N LEU A 46 12.80 34.81 -23.18
CA LEU A 46 13.13 34.00 -24.34
C LEU A 46 12.31 34.48 -25.54
N GLY A 47 12.97 34.63 -26.69
CA GLY A 47 12.35 35.06 -27.95
C GLY A 47 11.20 34.15 -28.37
N LEU A 48 10.29 34.69 -29.20
CA LEU A 48 9.07 34.00 -29.61
C LEU A 48 9.33 32.61 -30.21
N GLN A 49 10.44 32.47 -30.95
CA GLN A 49 10.87 31.20 -31.56
C GLN A 49 11.34 30.18 -30.51
N THR A 50 12.03 30.62 -29.46
CA THR A 50 12.48 29.74 -28.36
C THR A 50 11.30 29.34 -27.47
N LYS A 51 10.35 30.25 -27.23
CA LYS A 51 9.10 29.93 -26.53
C LYS A 51 8.26 28.92 -27.32
N LEU A 52 8.14 29.11 -28.65
CA LEU A 52 7.40 28.19 -29.51
C LEU A 52 8.03 26.80 -29.53
N LYS A 53 9.37 26.70 -29.61
CA LYS A 53 10.11 25.43 -29.51
C LYS A 53 9.96 24.74 -28.15
N ILE A 54 9.92 25.50 -27.06
CA ILE A 54 9.69 24.94 -25.72
C ILE A 54 8.26 24.43 -25.58
N VAL A 55 7.28 25.16 -26.09
CA VAL A 55 5.86 24.74 -26.07
C VAL A 55 5.64 23.51 -26.95
N THR A 56 6.24 23.45 -28.14
CA THR A 56 6.15 22.26 -28.99
C THR A 56 6.88 21.06 -28.40
N LEU A 57 8.03 21.25 -27.74
CA LEU A 57 8.73 20.19 -27.00
C LEU A 57 7.89 19.69 -25.81
N LEU A 58 7.26 20.59 -25.05
CA LEU A 58 6.36 20.23 -23.95
C LEU A 58 5.11 19.47 -24.45
N LEU A 59 4.52 19.90 -25.57
CA LEU A 59 3.40 19.19 -26.20
C LEU A 59 3.82 17.80 -26.71
N LEU A 60 5.04 17.68 -27.26
CA LEU A 60 5.59 16.39 -27.67
C LEU A 60 5.80 15.46 -26.46
N LEU A 61 6.34 15.98 -25.35
CA LEU A 61 6.53 15.25 -24.10
C LEU A 61 5.21 14.81 -23.45
N MET A 62 4.14 15.59 -23.59
CA MET A 62 2.81 15.21 -23.12
C MET A 62 2.16 14.15 -24.04
N SER A 63 2.50 14.11 -25.33
CA SER A 63 1.98 13.13 -26.29
C SER A 63 2.66 11.75 -26.25
N GLN A 64 3.82 11.63 -25.59
CA GLN A 64 4.50 10.34 -25.39
C GLN A 64 4.06 9.57 -24.12
N ASN A 65 3.04 10.04 -23.40
CA ASN A 65 2.40 9.26 -22.32
C ASN A 65 1.21 8.45 -22.83
N SER A 66 1.43 7.65 -23.88
CA SER A 66 0.51 6.59 -24.27
C SER A 66 1.35 5.36 -24.64
N ASN A 67 1.21 4.31 -23.81
CA ASN A 67 2.02 3.09 -23.70
C ASN A 67 3.36 3.27 -22.96
N CYS A 68 3.67 2.58 -21.86
CA CYS A 68 3.08 1.39 -21.27
C CYS A 68 3.44 1.32 -19.77
N ASN A 69 2.86 2.19 -18.93
CA ASN A 69 2.80 1.92 -17.49
C ASN A 69 1.58 1.05 -17.13
N GLY A 70 1.36 0.02 -17.96
CA GLY A 70 0.50 -1.12 -17.69
C GLY A 70 1.26 -2.31 -17.10
N PHE A 71 2.50 -2.10 -16.65
CA PHE A 71 3.15 -2.94 -15.64
C PHE A 71 3.19 -2.18 -14.31
N GLY A 72 2.07 -1.57 -13.95
CA GLY A 72 1.66 -1.72 -12.57
C GLY A 72 1.69 -3.23 -12.35
N SER A 73 2.64 -3.72 -11.54
CA SER A 73 2.50 -5.02 -10.93
C SER A 73 1.07 -5.02 -10.42
N ARG A 74 0.15 -5.68 -11.14
CA ARG A 74 -0.90 -6.39 -10.47
C ARG A 74 -0.05 -7.32 -9.62
N ASN A 75 0.23 -6.89 -8.39
CA ASN A 75 0.44 -7.81 -7.30
C ASN A 75 -0.85 -8.63 -7.36
N SER A 76 -0.86 -9.67 -8.21
CA SER A 76 -1.97 -10.59 -8.32
C SER A 76 -1.89 -11.28 -6.98
N MET A 77 -2.64 -10.70 -6.04
CA MET A 77 -2.59 -11.09 -4.65
C MET A 77 -2.82 -12.58 -4.65
N LEU A 78 -1.80 -13.34 -4.26
CA LEU A 78 -1.84 -14.80 -4.33
C LEU A 78 -3.05 -15.22 -3.53
N ARG A 79 -3.98 -15.94 -4.14
CA ARG A 79 -5.23 -16.33 -3.49
C ARG A 79 -4.99 -17.61 -2.72
N THR A 80 -5.64 -17.73 -1.56
CA THR A 80 -5.64 -19.01 -0.83
C THR A 80 -6.48 -20.03 -1.58
N ARG A 81 -6.38 -21.29 -1.15
CA ARG A 81 -7.42 -22.28 -1.40
C ARG A 81 -8.77 -21.76 -0.89
N VAL A 82 -9.85 -22.20 -1.54
CA VAL A 82 -11.20 -21.95 -1.05
C VAL A 82 -11.45 -22.87 0.15
N ILE A 83 -11.86 -22.28 1.27
CA ILE A 83 -12.19 -23.02 2.49
C ILE A 83 -13.71 -23.00 2.73
N GLY A 84 -14.28 -24.15 3.09
CA GLY A 84 -15.68 -24.25 3.49
C GLY A 84 -15.85 -23.93 4.96
N THR A 85 -16.82 -23.07 5.28
CA THR A 85 -17.30 -22.85 6.65
C THR A 85 -18.75 -23.30 6.78
N ARG A 86 -19.28 -23.34 8.00
CA ARG A 86 -20.71 -23.63 8.24
C ARG A 86 -21.68 -22.61 7.61
N TYR A 87 -21.18 -21.43 7.23
CA TYR A 87 -21.99 -20.34 6.65
C TYR A 87 -21.78 -20.17 5.14
N GLY A 88 -20.75 -20.78 4.56
CA GLY A 88 -20.43 -20.59 3.15
C GLY A 88 -18.93 -20.70 2.90
N LYS A 89 -18.54 -20.56 1.63
CA LYS A 89 -17.16 -20.70 1.17
C LYS A 89 -16.43 -19.37 1.27
N LEU A 90 -15.15 -19.41 1.63
CA LEU A 90 -14.28 -18.25 1.76
C LEU A 90 -13.03 -18.40 0.90
N GLN A 91 -12.54 -17.28 0.36
CA GLN A 91 -11.24 -17.21 -0.28
C GLN A 91 -10.48 -15.98 0.22
N GLY A 92 -9.33 -16.22 0.86
CA GLY A 92 -8.46 -15.19 1.38
C GLY A 92 -7.29 -14.91 0.45
N VAL A 93 -6.20 -14.45 1.05
CA VAL A 93 -4.99 -14.00 0.37
C VAL A 93 -3.74 -14.51 1.09
N ILE A 94 -2.71 -14.85 0.32
CA ILE A 94 -1.41 -15.24 0.84
C ILE A 94 -0.58 -13.97 0.96
N LEU A 95 -0.13 -13.71 2.19
CA LEU A 95 0.79 -12.64 2.52
C LEU A 95 2.22 -13.20 2.45
N PRO A 96 3.02 -12.79 1.45
CA PRO A 96 4.41 -13.17 1.39
C PRO A 96 5.18 -12.53 2.56
N MET A 97 6.16 -13.27 3.10
CA MET A 97 7.01 -12.81 4.19
C MET A 97 8.42 -12.49 3.69
N ASP A 98 8.55 -11.97 2.47
CA ASP A 98 9.83 -11.76 1.78
C ASP A 98 10.82 -10.86 2.56
N GLN A 99 10.28 -9.92 3.35
CA GLN A 99 11.08 -9.05 4.22
C GLN A 99 11.67 -9.79 5.44
N HIS A 100 11.20 -11.00 5.72
CA HIS A 100 11.58 -11.84 6.85
C HIS A 100 12.02 -13.21 6.36
N LYS A 101 13.31 -13.33 6.01
CA LYS A 101 13.94 -14.51 5.36
C LYS A 101 13.58 -15.88 5.98
N TYR A 102 13.26 -15.93 7.27
CA TYR A 102 13.00 -17.19 8.00
C TYR A 102 11.52 -17.46 8.24
N LEU A 103 10.62 -16.57 7.83
CA LEU A 103 9.19 -16.74 8.02
C LEU A 103 8.55 -17.31 6.76
N LYS A 104 7.72 -18.34 6.95
CA LYS A 104 6.89 -18.89 5.89
C LYS A 104 5.77 -17.90 5.54
N PRO A 105 5.25 -17.91 4.30
CA PRO A 105 4.07 -17.14 3.94
C PRO A 105 2.86 -17.49 4.82
N VAL A 106 1.93 -16.53 4.93
CA VAL A 106 0.74 -16.66 5.80
C VAL A 106 -0.51 -16.51 4.95
N GLU A 107 -1.45 -17.44 5.09
CA GLU A 107 -2.81 -17.28 4.60
C GLU A 107 -3.56 -16.31 5.51
N ALA A 108 -4.10 -15.25 4.95
CA ALA A 108 -4.90 -14.25 5.64
C ALA A 108 -6.34 -14.25 5.08
N TYR A 109 -7.30 -14.37 5.99
CA TYR A 109 -8.73 -14.25 5.71
C TYR A 109 -9.21 -13.02 6.49
N LEU A 110 -9.40 -11.90 5.78
CA LEU A 110 -9.67 -10.59 6.35
C LEU A 110 -11.14 -10.22 6.19
N GLY A 111 -11.75 -9.67 7.24
CA GLY A 111 -13.14 -9.24 7.17
C GLY A 111 -14.15 -10.40 7.11
N VAL A 112 -13.88 -11.51 7.80
CA VAL A 112 -14.81 -12.66 7.86
C VAL A 112 -15.98 -12.30 8.80
N PRO A 113 -17.25 -12.27 8.33
CA PRO A 113 -18.38 -11.98 9.20
C PRO A 113 -18.62 -13.14 10.16
N TYR A 114 -18.76 -12.84 11.46
CA TYR A 114 -19.02 -13.87 12.47
C TYR A 114 -20.36 -13.72 13.19
N ALA A 115 -21.08 -12.62 12.95
CA ALA A 115 -22.40 -12.35 13.50
C ALA A 115 -23.22 -11.47 12.54
N THR A 116 -24.54 -11.43 12.75
CA THR A 116 -25.43 -10.48 12.09
C THR A 116 -25.09 -9.04 12.52
N PRO A 117 -25.17 -8.03 11.64
CA PRO A 117 -24.94 -6.63 12.01
C PRO A 117 -25.83 -6.18 13.19
N PRO A 118 -25.25 -5.56 14.24
CA PRO A 118 -25.98 -5.11 15.42
C PRO A 118 -26.65 -3.75 15.21
N THR A 119 -27.24 -3.55 14.03
CA THR A 119 -27.87 -2.29 13.59
C THR A 119 -29.39 -2.33 13.76
N GLY A 120 -30.03 -1.16 13.80
CA GLY A 120 -31.49 -1.05 13.87
C GLY A 120 -32.09 -1.79 15.07
N SER A 121 -33.02 -2.72 14.82
CA SER A 121 -33.66 -3.55 15.84
C SER A 121 -32.72 -4.51 16.57
N ASN A 122 -31.53 -4.77 16.03
CA ASN A 122 -30.53 -5.63 16.67
C ASN A 122 -29.63 -4.86 17.65
N ARG A 123 -29.75 -3.53 17.73
CA ARG A 123 -28.96 -2.74 18.68
C ARG A 123 -29.32 -3.11 20.11
N PHE A 124 -28.31 -3.34 20.94
CA PHE A 124 -28.45 -3.79 22.34
C PHE A 124 -29.11 -5.16 22.52
N ALA A 125 -29.35 -5.90 21.44
CA ALA A 125 -29.77 -7.29 21.49
C ALA A 125 -28.54 -8.22 21.51
N PRO A 126 -28.68 -9.47 22.00
CA PRO A 126 -27.67 -10.49 21.84
C PRO A 126 -27.30 -10.72 20.37
N THR A 127 -26.03 -11.00 20.10
CA THR A 127 -25.56 -11.29 18.75
C THR A 127 -26.17 -12.59 18.21
N ARG A 128 -26.38 -12.63 16.89
CA ARG A 128 -26.91 -13.79 16.17
C ARG A 128 -25.91 -14.27 15.14
N ALA A 129 -26.03 -15.54 14.74
CA ALA A 129 -25.23 -16.10 13.66
C ALA A 129 -25.42 -15.30 12.35
N PRO A 130 -24.37 -15.12 11.54
CA PRO A 130 -24.50 -14.48 10.24
C PRO A 130 -25.40 -15.33 9.32
N ALA A 131 -26.06 -14.67 8.37
CA ALA A 131 -26.77 -15.39 7.32
C ALA A 131 -25.76 -16.19 6.46
N PRO A 132 -26.10 -17.43 6.08
CA PRO A 132 -25.27 -18.17 5.15
C PRO A 132 -25.27 -17.50 3.77
N TRP A 133 -24.25 -17.79 2.96
CA TRP A 133 -24.10 -17.32 1.59
C TRP A 133 -23.71 -18.47 0.66
N ASP A 134 -24.19 -18.43 -0.59
CA ASP A 134 -24.05 -19.55 -1.53
C ASP A 134 -22.70 -19.54 -2.27
N ASP A 135 -22.24 -18.36 -2.68
CA ASP A 135 -21.02 -18.20 -3.50
C ASP A 135 -19.72 -18.21 -2.67
N VAL A 136 -18.58 -18.18 -3.36
CA VAL A 136 -17.29 -17.99 -2.68
C VAL A 136 -17.14 -16.52 -2.30
N LYS A 137 -17.11 -16.23 -0.99
CA LYS A 137 -16.89 -14.88 -0.49
C LYS A 137 -15.39 -14.57 -0.40
N THR A 138 -14.97 -13.55 -1.13
CA THR A 138 -13.62 -13.00 -1.04
C THR A 138 -13.43 -12.24 0.27
N VAL A 139 -12.41 -12.63 1.04
CA VAL A 139 -12.08 -12.07 2.38
C VAL A 139 -10.63 -11.60 2.38
N ASP A 140 -10.36 -10.54 1.61
CA ASP A 140 -9.03 -9.98 1.39
C ASP A 140 -8.83 -8.57 1.95
N GLN A 141 -9.88 -8.01 2.56
CA GLN A 141 -9.88 -6.66 3.11
C GLN A 141 -10.45 -6.66 4.53
N MET A 142 -9.88 -5.83 5.39
CA MET A 142 -10.42 -5.66 6.74
C MET A 142 -11.80 -4.98 6.67
N GLY A 143 -12.75 -5.50 7.45
CA GLY A 143 -14.03 -4.83 7.68
C GLY A 143 -13.85 -3.50 8.43
N PRO A 144 -14.90 -2.65 8.49
CA PRO A 144 -14.88 -1.44 9.28
C PRO A 144 -14.72 -1.77 10.79
N VAL A 145 -14.07 -0.86 11.52
CA VAL A 145 -13.97 -0.96 12.97
C VAL A 145 -15.25 -0.47 13.64
N CYS A 146 -15.49 -0.88 14.88
CA CYS A 146 -16.67 -0.44 15.62
C CYS A 146 -16.59 1.06 15.96
N PRO A 147 -17.75 1.74 16.13
CA PRO A 147 -17.79 3.17 16.40
C PRO A 147 -17.12 3.49 17.73
N GLN A 148 -16.17 4.43 17.71
CA GLN A 148 -15.43 4.89 18.88
C GLN A 148 -15.04 6.36 18.73
N ARG A 149 -15.03 7.09 19.85
CA ARG A 149 -14.55 8.48 19.87
C ARG A 149 -13.02 8.48 19.82
N LEU A 150 -12.47 8.93 18.71
CA LEU A 150 -11.02 9.05 18.54
C LEU A 150 -10.50 10.34 19.18
N PRO A 151 -9.33 10.34 19.83
CA PRO A 151 -8.70 11.56 20.31
C PRO A 151 -8.28 12.45 19.14
N ASP A 152 -8.49 13.76 19.27
CA ASP A 152 -7.91 14.73 18.35
C ASP A 152 -6.43 14.95 18.67
N ILE A 153 -5.57 14.69 17.68
CA ILE A 153 -4.12 14.86 17.77
C ILE A 153 -3.58 15.89 16.78
N SER A 154 -4.46 16.74 16.22
CA SER A 154 -4.09 17.75 15.22
C SER A 154 -3.11 18.79 15.76
N ASN A 155 -3.27 19.21 17.02
CA ASN A 155 -2.39 20.15 17.70
C ASN A 155 -1.43 19.43 18.65
N GLU A 156 -0.20 19.20 18.18
CA GLU A 156 0.83 18.49 18.94
C GLU A 156 1.18 19.17 20.27
N THR A 157 1.27 20.50 20.32
CA THR A 157 1.62 21.23 21.54
C THR A 157 0.60 20.97 22.66
N LEU A 158 -0.70 21.14 22.37
CA LEU A 158 -1.77 20.89 23.34
C LEU A 158 -1.88 19.42 23.75
N VAL A 159 -1.54 18.51 22.83
CA VAL A 159 -1.59 17.07 23.10
C VAL A 159 -0.45 16.66 24.02
N LEU A 160 0.76 17.20 23.82
CA LEU A 160 1.93 16.89 24.64
C LEU A 160 1.84 17.43 26.08
N GLU A 161 1.00 18.44 26.33
CA GLU A 161 0.63 18.85 27.69
C GLU A 161 -0.21 17.78 28.41
N ARG A 162 -1.00 17.00 27.67
CA ARG A 162 -1.97 16.03 28.21
C ARG A 162 -1.51 14.58 28.12
N MET A 163 -0.55 14.26 27.25
CA MET A 163 -0.03 12.90 27.10
C MET A 163 1.46 12.82 26.75
N PRO A 164 2.14 11.73 27.16
CA PRO A 164 3.54 11.51 26.79
C PRO A 164 3.75 11.37 25.27
N LYS A 165 4.92 11.79 24.78
CA LYS A 165 5.33 11.66 23.37
C LYS A 165 5.14 10.25 22.80
N GLY A 166 5.48 9.21 23.57
CA GLY A 166 5.31 7.82 23.14
C GLY A 166 3.84 7.43 22.88
N ARG A 167 2.90 8.00 23.65
CA ARG A 167 1.46 7.79 23.43
C ARG A 167 0.99 8.50 22.16
N LEU A 168 1.46 9.72 21.92
CA LEU A 168 1.15 10.45 20.68
C LEU A 168 1.64 9.66 19.45
N GLU A 169 2.87 9.14 19.49
CA GLU A 169 3.42 8.36 18.38
C GLU A 169 2.64 7.06 18.15
N TYR A 170 2.24 6.38 19.22
CA TYR A 170 1.35 5.23 19.13
C TYR A 170 0.00 5.59 18.45
N LEU A 171 -0.62 6.71 18.85
CA LEU A 171 -1.87 7.16 18.25
C LEU A 171 -1.70 7.54 16.77
N ARG A 172 -0.60 8.20 16.39
CA ARG A 172 -0.30 8.53 14.99
C ARG A 172 -0.30 7.28 14.09
N ARG A 173 0.22 6.15 14.59
CA ARG A 173 0.23 4.87 13.88
C ARG A 173 -1.14 4.18 13.87
N LEU A 174 -1.92 4.34 14.93
CA LEU A 174 -3.19 3.64 15.12
C LEU A 174 -4.36 4.33 14.40
N LEU A 175 -4.50 5.65 14.53
CA LEU A 175 -5.67 6.41 14.08
C LEU A 175 -6.02 6.20 12.58
N PRO A 176 -5.07 6.11 11.64
CA PRO A 176 -5.39 5.81 10.24
C PRO A 176 -6.17 4.50 10.06
N ARG A 177 -5.92 3.50 10.92
CA ARG A 177 -6.61 2.19 10.87
C ARG A 177 -8.01 2.23 11.49
N LEU A 178 -8.33 3.29 12.23
CA LEU A 178 -9.60 3.46 12.93
C LEU A 178 -10.55 4.44 12.23
N LYS A 179 -10.18 4.97 11.06
CA LYS A 179 -10.98 5.95 10.31
C LYS A 179 -12.29 5.36 9.76
N ASN A 180 -12.24 4.13 9.25
CA ASN A 180 -13.40 3.46 8.67
C ASN A 180 -14.24 2.82 9.78
N GLN A 181 -15.21 3.56 10.31
CA GLN A 181 -16.10 3.11 11.38
C GLN A 181 -17.51 2.83 10.87
N SER A 182 -18.13 1.77 11.38
CA SER A 182 -19.53 1.40 11.11
C SER A 182 -20.11 0.65 12.31
N GLU A 183 -21.41 0.76 12.55
CA GLU A 183 -22.10 -0.13 13.51
C GLU A 183 -22.11 -1.59 13.02
N ASP A 184 -22.09 -1.81 11.69
CA ASP A 184 -21.79 -3.12 11.12
C ASP A 184 -20.28 -3.37 11.18
N CYS A 185 -19.77 -3.86 12.31
CA CYS A 185 -18.34 -4.09 12.56
C CYS A 185 -18.02 -5.50 13.07
N LEU A 186 -18.96 -6.44 13.03
CA LEU A 186 -18.79 -7.79 13.59
C LEU A 186 -18.05 -8.73 12.62
N TYR A 187 -16.81 -8.36 12.34
CA TYR A 187 -15.89 -9.08 11.46
C TYR A 187 -14.65 -9.52 12.23
N MET A 188 -14.05 -10.63 11.80
CA MET A 188 -12.78 -11.12 12.33
C MET A 188 -11.75 -11.32 11.22
N ASN A 189 -10.48 -11.34 11.61
CA ASN A 189 -9.35 -11.61 10.72
C ASN A 189 -8.64 -12.87 11.21
N ILE A 190 -8.39 -13.81 10.29
CA ILE A 190 -7.75 -15.09 10.60
C ILE A 190 -6.44 -15.16 9.84
N TYR A 191 -5.37 -15.51 10.54
CA TYR A 191 -4.03 -15.69 9.97
C TYR A 191 -3.56 -17.10 10.28
N THR A 192 -3.24 -17.87 9.25
CA THR A 192 -2.74 -19.24 9.39
C THR A 192 -1.46 -19.40 8.57
N PRO A 193 -0.43 -20.08 9.07
CA PRO A 193 0.73 -20.41 8.24
C PRO A 193 0.25 -21.21 7.03
N VAL A 194 0.84 -20.96 5.86
CA VAL A 194 0.53 -21.74 4.65
C VAL A 194 0.81 -23.22 4.93
N GLN A 195 -0.16 -24.08 4.64
CA GLN A 195 -0.03 -25.52 4.77
C GLN A 195 0.33 -26.13 3.41
N GLY A 196 1.50 -26.78 3.32
CA GLY A 196 2.00 -27.43 2.11
C GLY A 196 3.53 -27.35 2.01
N ASN A 197 4.16 -28.39 1.46
CA ASN A 197 5.61 -28.43 1.21
C ASN A 197 6.01 -27.69 -0.08
N ASP A 198 5.06 -27.07 -0.80
CA ASP A 198 5.28 -26.44 -2.10
C ASP A 198 6.08 -25.12 -2.06
N PHE A 199 6.59 -24.73 -0.88
CA PHE A 199 7.45 -23.57 -0.66
C PHE A 199 8.76 -23.93 0.05
N GLU A 200 9.24 -25.17 -0.08
CA GLU A 200 10.65 -25.48 0.18
C GLU A 200 11.49 -24.87 -0.95
N LEU A 201 12.17 -23.76 -0.63
CA LEU A 201 13.19 -23.10 -1.45
C LEU A 201 14.53 -23.84 -1.36
#